data_AF-A0A917N2B0-F1
#
_entry.id   AF-A0A917N2B0-F1
#
_cell.length_a   1.000
_cell.length_b   1.000
_cell.length_c   1.000
_cell.angle_alpha   90.00
_cell.angle_beta   90.00
_cell.angle_gamma   90.00
#
_symmetry.space_group_name_H-M   'P 1'
#
loop_
_entity.id
_entity.type
_entity.pdbx_description
1 polymer ?
#
loop_
_entity_poly.entity_id
_entity_poly.type
_entity_poly.pdbx_seq_one_letter_code
_entity_poly.pdbx_strand_id
1 'polypeptide(L)'
;MQSLKLKRLGTIMEPDMNNPMEAGGVLNPAVARGKDVNLYLFPRMATKDNYSRIGIVKVLFDEVGNPKGVERLGVALEPEADYEKRPDGGGGCEDARITYVEPLERYIMTYTAFSPNGSRIAMAQSNDLFHWERLGLVHYKPYENIDFDNVSNKDACVFPMQIPSPHGHRALGMLHRPLFPGTSPEEKAAHPWDKAVQEHKESIWLSYCHIHPEKQASEKWNPAEFTSHRPLAVPVFDWEKVKIGSGTPPVMTRFGWMFLYHGVHASGTPEKEQLIYSAGVMFLSSDNPYDIGFRSFEPILTPTLPEEKVGVIADVVFPTGIDQRADIGMPDRYDVYYGMADNRIGVARLDLPQSLEWL
;
A
#
# COMPACT_ATOMS: atom_id res chain seq x y z
N MET A 1 -25.93 15.41 -1.20
CA MET A 1 -24.55 15.17 -1.67
C MET A 1 -24.37 13.67 -1.81
N GLN A 2 -24.02 13.16 -3.00
CA GLN A 2 -23.59 11.78 -3.11
C GLN A 2 -22.10 11.77 -2.77
N SER A 3 -21.76 11.38 -1.55
CA SER A 3 -20.37 11.17 -1.17
C SER A 3 -19.78 10.02 -1.99
N LEU A 4 -18.52 10.16 -2.38
CA LEU A 4 -17.77 9.12 -3.06
C LEU A 4 -17.64 7.93 -2.10
N LYS A 5 -18.23 6.79 -2.45
CA LYS A 5 -18.25 5.60 -1.59
C LYS A 5 -17.88 4.38 -2.40
N LEU A 6 -17.14 3.47 -1.78
CA LEU A 6 -16.86 2.16 -2.35
C LEU A 6 -18.07 1.24 -2.21
N LYS A 7 -18.47 0.60 -3.31
CA LYS A 7 -19.52 -0.44 -3.32
C LYS A 7 -18.89 -1.81 -3.13
N ARG A 8 -19.10 -2.45 -1.98
CA ARG A 8 -18.61 -3.81 -1.74
C ARG A 8 -19.18 -4.80 -2.76
N LEU A 9 -18.30 -5.65 -3.29
CA LEU A 9 -18.68 -6.77 -4.16
C LEU A 9 -18.63 -8.11 -3.39
N GLY A 10 -17.82 -8.20 -2.33
CA GLY A 10 -17.79 -9.34 -1.41
C GLY A 10 -16.37 -9.73 -1.00
N THR A 11 -16.26 -10.86 -0.30
CA THR A 11 -14.98 -11.52 0.03
C THR A 11 -14.48 -12.27 -1.20
N ILE A 12 -13.22 -12.05 -1.61
CA ILE A 12 -12.62 -12.68 -2.79
C ILE A 12 -11.68 -13.84 -2.43
N MET A 13 -11.07 -13.80 -1.24
CA MET A 13 -10.13 -14.81 -0.77
C MET A 13 -10.17 -14.91 0.76
N GLU A 14 -10.30 -16.14 1.26
CA GLU A 14 -10.19 -16.50 2.67
C GLU A 14 -9.02 -17.47 2.87
N PRO A 15 -8.38 -17.49 4.06
CA PRO A 15 -7.27 -18.38 4.32
C PRO A 15 -7.73 -19.84 4.31
N ASP A 16 -6.96 -20.71 3.66
CA ASP A 16 -7.11 -22.16 3.79
C ASP A 16 -6.47 -22.61 5.09
N MET A 17 -7.29 -23.01 6.05
CA MET A 17 -6.85 -23.46 7.37
C MET A 17 -5.99 -24.74 7.33
N ASN A 18 -6.02 -25.49 6.23
CA ASN A 18 -5.18 -26.66 6.01
C ASN A 18 -3.82 -26.30 5.39
N ASN A 19 -3.68 -25.09 4.85
CA ASN A 19 -2.41 -24.61 4.33
C ASN A 19 -1.64 -23.84 5.42
N PRO A 20 -0.59 -24.43 6.02
CA PRO A 20 0.12 -23.80 7.14
C PRO A 20 0.79 -22.46 6.77
N MET A 21 0.99 -22.20 5.47
CA MET A 21 1.60 -20.97 4.97
C MET A 21 0.69 -19.75 5.06
N GLU A 22 -0.62 -19.95 5.11
CA GLU A 22 -1.63 -18.88 5.12
C GLU A 22 -2.68 -19.05 6.21
N ALA A 23 -2.59 -20.09 7.05
CA ALA A 23 -3.57 -20.39 8.10
C ALA A 23 -3.67 -19.32 9.20
N GLY A 24 -2.76 -18.33 9.23
CA GLY A 24 -2.90 -17.12 10.06
C GLY A 24 -3.69 -16.01 9.38
N GLY A 25 -3.68 -15.96 8.04
CA GLY A 25 -4.44 -14.99 7.25
C GLY A 25 -3.90 -14.82 5.83
N VAL A 26 -4.79 -14.32 4.96
CA VAL A 26 -4.47 -13.85 3.60
C VAL A 26 -4.87 -12.39 3.53
N LEU A 27 -3.89 -11.50 3.46
CA LEU A 27 -4.05 -10.09 3.80
C LEU A 27 -3.59 -9.19 2.65
N ASN A 28 -4.10 -7.95 2.64
CA ASN A 28 -3.44 -6.78 2.04
C ASN A 28 -2.75 -7.03 0.69
N PRO A 29 -3.49 -7.48 -0.34
CA PRO A 29 -2.89 -7.90 -1.60
C PRO A 29 -2.40 -6.73 -2.44
N ALA A 30 -1.25 -6.89 -3.09
CA ALA A 30 -0.94 -6.12 -4.29
C ALA A 30 -1.82 -6.59 -5.45
N VAL A 31 -1.97 -5.75 -6.48
CA VAL A 31 -2.73 -6.06 -7.70
C VAL A 31 -1.90 -5.70 -8.92
N ALA A 32 -1.87 -6.58 -9.91
CA ALA A 32 -1.30 -6.26 -11.22
C ALA A 32 -1.94 -7.12 -12.33
N ARG A 33 -2.05 -6.55 -13.53
CA ARG A 33 -2.38 -7.31 -14.74
C ARG A 33 -1.11 -7.80 -15.42
N GLY A 34 -1.10 -9.08 -15.77
CA GLY A 34 -0.02 -9.71 -16.55
C GLY A 34 -0.08 -9.31 -18.02
N LYS A 35 1.01 -9.62 -18.74
CA LYS A 35 1.07 -9.49 -20.22
C LYS A 35 0.04 -10.37 -20.93
N ASP A 36 -0.43 -11.41 -20.25
CA ASP A 36 -1.50 -12.31 -20.67
C ASP A 36 -2.90 -11.80 -20.32
N VAL A 37 -3.02 -10.52 -19.95
CA VAL A 37 -4.22 -9.76 -19.57
C VAL A 37 -4.96 -10.25 -18.33
N ASN A 38 -4.52 -11.36 -17.72
CA ASN A 38 -5.09 -11.87 -16.48
C ASN A 38 -4.78 -10.92 -15.32
N LEU A 39 -5.71 -10.84 -14.38
CA LEU A 39 -5.53 -10.10 -13.14
C LEU A 39 -4.97 -11.02 -12.06
N TYR A 40 -3.91 -10.57 -11.40
CA TYR A 40 -3.25 -11.29 -10.31
C TYR A 40 -3.33 -10.48 -9.02
N LEU A 41 -3.57 -11.19 -7.91
CA LEU A 41 -3.38 -10.65 -6.57
C LEU A 41 -2.13 -11.24 -5.95
N PHE A 42 -1.45 -10.44 -5.13
CA PHE A 42 -0.24 -10.81 -4.41
C PHE A 42 -0.50 -10.66 -2.91
N PRO A 43 -1.26 -11.59 -2.30
CA PRO A 43 -1.63 -11.51 -0.90
C PRO A 43 -0.41 -11.66 0.01
N ARG A 44 -0.39 -10.93 1.12
CA ARG A 44 0.42 -11.33 2.27
C ARG A 44 -0.19 -12.61 2.85
N MET A 45 0.54 -13.71 2.76
CA MET A 45 0.16 -14.99 3.38
C MET A 45 0.92 -15.13 4.68
N ALA A 46 0.20 -15.24 5.80
CA ALA A 46 0.77 -15.33 7.14
C ALA A 46 0.52 -16.71 7.75
N THR A 47 1.54 -17.27 8.41
CA THR A 47 1.33 -18.41 9.32
C THR A 47 0.60 -17.96 10.58
N LYS A 48 0.17 -18.92 11.41
CA LYS A 48 -0.39 -18.62 12.74
C LYS A 48 0.56 -17.87 13.66
N ASP A 49 1.87 -18.03 13.44
CA ASP A 49 2.94 -17.32 14.18
C ASP A 49 3.32 -15.99 13.49
N ASN A 50 2.50 -15.52 12.55
CA ASN A 50 2.67 -14.28 11.79
C ASN A 50 3.93 -14.20 10.92
N TYR A 51 4.54 -15.34 10.58
CA TYR A 51 5.62 -15.38 9.60
C TYR A 51 5.05 -15.22 8.19
N SER A 52 5.42 -14.14 7.50
CA SER A 52 4.70 -13.67 6.31
C SER A 52 5.51 -13.79 5.01
N ARG A 53 4.83 -14.09 3.91
CA ARG A 53 5.36 -14.10 2.54
C ARG A 53 4.38 -13.46 1.57
N ILE A 54 4.83 -13.20 0.34
CA ILE A 54 3.96 -12.72 -0.73
C ILE A 54 3.53 -13.91 -1.60
N GLY A 55 2.24 -14.21 -1.59
CA GLY A 55 1.62 -15.19 -2.48
C GLY A 55 1.40 -14.66 -3.89
N ILE A 56 0.95 -15.53 -4.77
CA ILE A 56 0.37 -15.17 -6.07
C ILE A 56 -0.89 -15.99 -6.33
N VAL A 57 -1.95 -15.29 -6.69
CA VAL A 57 -3.23 -15.90 -7.08
C VAL A 57 -3.77 -15.22 -8.34
N LYS A 58 -4.49 -15.97 -9.16
CA LYS A 58 -5.21 -15.44 -10.33
C LYS A 58 -6.65 -15.13 -9.96
N VAL A 59 -7.14 -13.94 -10.31
CA VAL A 59 -8.55 -13.57 -10.11
C VAL A 59 -9.41 -14.28 -11.15
N LEU A 60 -10.48 -14.90 -10.68
CA LEU A 60 -11.53 -15.48 -11.52
C LEU A 60 -12.68 -14.48 -11.63
N PHE A 61 -13.18 -14.28 -12.85
CA PHE A 61 -14.30 -13.40 -13.15
C PHE A 61 -15.57 -14.19 -13.51
N ASP A 62 -16.73 -13.60 -13.25
CA ASP A 62 -18.01 -14.06 -13.79
C ASP A 62 -18.23 -13.58 -15.23
N GLU A 63 -19.35 -13.96 -15.84
CA GLU A 63 -19.67 -13.64 -17.25
C GLU A 63 -19.84 -12.14 -17.52
N VAL A 64 -20.17 -11.35 -16.49
CA VAL A 64 -20.32 -9.89 -16.60
C VAL A 64 -19.07 -9.14 -16.11
N GLY A 65 -17.99 -9.87 -15.83
CA GLY A 65 -16.70 -9.34 -15.45
C GLY A 65 -16.57 -8.94 -13.98
N ASN A 66 -17.41 -9.40 -13.05
CA ASN A 66 -17.16 -9.19 -11.62
C ASN A 66 -16.17 -10.23 -11.07
N PRO A 67 -15.24 -9.84 -10.19
CA PRO A 67 -14.42 -10.80 -9.45
C PRO A 67 -15.30 -11.73 -8.62
N LYS A 68 -15.10 -13.05 -8.75
CA LYS A 68 -15.91 -14.07 -8.06
C LYS A 68 -15.11 -15.05 -7.20
N GLY A 69 -13.80 -15.07 -7.34
CA GLY A 69 -12.90 -15.91 -6.55
C GLY A 69 -11.47 -15.82 -7.05
N VAL A 70 -10.62 -16.71 -6.53
CA VAL A 70 -9.21 -16.79 -6.92
C VAL A 70 -8.76 -18.23 -7.11
N GLU A 71 -7.76 -18.41 -7.97
CA GLU A 71 -6.97 -19.63 -8.12
C GLU A 71 -5.59 -19.41 -7.49
N ARG A 72 -5.20 -20.23 -6.51
CA ARG A 72 -3.88 -20.13 -5.86
C ARG A 72 -2.80 -20.69 -6.80
N LEU A 73 -1.78 -19.88 -7.08
CA LEU A 73 -0.68 -20.26 -7.97
C LEU A 73 0.63 -20.54 -7.23
N GLY A 74 0.78 -20.06 -5.99
CA GLY A 74 1.93 -20.36 -5.14
C GLY A 74 2.46 -19.12 -4.39
N VAL A 75 3.77 -19.08 -4.22
CA VAL A 75 4.51 -18.01 -3.55
C VAL A 75 5.27 -17.19 -4.60
N ALA A 76 5.10 -15.87 -4.58
CA ALA A 76 5.86 -14.94 -5.42
C ALA A 76 7.17 -14.51 -4.76
N LEU A 77 7.16 -14.31 -3.44
CA LEU A 77 8.34 -13.92 -2.67
C LEU A 77 8.29 -14.52 -1.27
N GLU A 78 9.21 -15.43 -0.97
CA GLU A 78 9.47 -15.96 0.37
C GLU A 78 10.56 -15.10 1.06
N PRO A 79 10.61 -14.96 2.40
CA PRO A 79 11.75 -14.31 3.04
C PRO A 79 13.03 -15.13 2.81
N GLU A 80 14.00 -14.54 2.14
CA GLU A 80 15.29 -15.14 1.83
C GLU A 80 16.46 -14.29 2.33
N ALA A 81 16.29 -12.97 2.33
CA ALA A 81 17.32 -12.00 2.71
C ALA A 81 17.33 -11.71 4.23
N ASP A 82 18.49 -11.28 4.73
CA ASP A 82 18.68 -10.98 6.16
C ASP A 82 17.75 -9.86 6.65
N TYR A 83 17.41 -8.91 5.77
CA TYR A 83 16.46 -7.83 6.07
C TYR A 83 14.98 -8.26 6.06
N GLU A 84 14.70 -9.53 5.80
CA GLU A 84 13.35 -10.12 5.80
C GLU A 84 13.18 -11.15 6.93
N LYS A 85 14.27 -11.54 7.59
CA LYS A 85 14.32 -12.67 8.54
C LYS A 85 14.66 -12.19 9.94
N ARG A 86 14.14 -12.90 10.95
CA ARG A 86 14.50 -12.70 12.36
C ARG A 86 15.16 -13.96 12.94
N PRO A 87 16.09 -13.83 13.91
CA PRO A 87 16.78 -14.98 14.51
C PRO A 87 15.85 -15.97 15.23
N ASP A 88 14.67 -15.52 15.66
CA ASP A 88 13.64 -16.31 16.33
C ASP A 88 12.78 -17.15 15.37
N GLY A 89 13.08 -17.13 14.07
CA GLY A 89 12.27 -17.77 13.03
C GLY A 89 11.06 -16.94 12.59
N GLY A 90 10.90 -15.73 13.12
CA GLY A 90 9.94 -14.74 12.65
C GLY A 90 10.46 -13.91 11.47
N GLY A 91 9.75 -12.82 11.18
CA GLY A 91 10.05 -11.93 10.06
C GLY A 91 9.03 -12.08 8.94
N GLY A 92 9.32 -11.48 7.80
CA GLY A 92 8.47 -11.63 6.63
C GLY A 92 8.61 -10.56 5.57
N CYS A 93 7.97 -10.86 4.45
CA CYS A 93 7.65 -9.90 3.41
C CYS A 93 6.14 -9.57 3.53
N GLU A 94 5.82 -8.31 3.78
CA GLU A 94 4.46 -7.88 4.14
C GLU A 94 3.92 -6.79 3.20
N ASP A 95 2.60 -6.80 3.04
CA ASP A 95 1.77 -5.74 2.45
C ASP A 95 2.34 -5.15 1.15
N ALA A 96 2.64 -6.02 0.18
CA ALA A 96 3.22 -5.62 -1.10
C ALA A 96 2.29 -4.68 -1.88
N ARG A 97 2.89 -3.73 -2.61
CA ARG A 97 2.25 -2.96 -3.69
C ARG A 97 3.04 -3.19 -4.96
N ILE A 98 2.35 -3.40 -6.08
CA ILE A 98 2.97 -3.65 -7.37
C ILE A 98 2.51 -2.59 -8.36
N THR A 99 3.44 -2.10 -9.16
CA THR A 99 3.16 -1.11 -10.19
C THR A 99 3.96 -1.46 -11.42
N TYR A 100 3.31 -1.48 -12.59
CA TYR A 100 4.06 -1.48 -13.84
C TYR A 100 4.60 -0.08 -14.08
N VAL A 101 5.91 0.08 -14.02
CA VAL A 101 6.59 1.37 -14.23
C VAL A 101 6.96 1.47 -15.69
N GLU A 102 6.16 2.21 -16.46
CA GLU A 102 6.23 2.29 -17.92
C GLU A 102 7.62 2.66 -18.44
N PRO A 103 8.33 3.69 -17.92
CA PRO A 103 9.66 4.04 -18.41
C PRO A 103 10.72 2.93 -18.21
N LEU A 104 10.53 2.06 -17.22
CA LEU A 104 11.43 0.94 -16.96
C LEU A 104 11.02 -0.33 -17.72
N GLU A 105 9.78 -0.38 -18.20
CA GLU A 105 9.14 -1.59 -18.75
C GLU A 105 9.22 -2.78 -17.79
N ARG A 106 9.07 -2.51 -16.48
CA ARG A 106 9.14 -3.52 -15.42
C ARG A 106 7.97 -3.39 -14.46
N TYR A 107 7.58 -4.52 -13.88
CA TYR A 107 6.80 -4.51 -12.66
C TYR A 107 7.74 -4.28 -11.49
N ILE A 108 7.39 -3.30 -10.67
CA ILE A 108 8.10 -2.95 -9.45
C ILE A 108 7.21 -3.30 -8.26
N MET A 109 7.71 -4.14 -7.38
CA MET A 109 7.10 -4.47 -6.10
C MET A 109 7.80 -3.68 -5.02
N THR A 110 7.04 -2.93 -4.24
CA THR A 110 7.45 -2.41 -2.93
C THR A 110 6.81 -3.28 -1.86
N TYR A 111 7.55 -3.63 -0.81
CA TYR A 111 7.03 -4.40 0.30
C TYR A 111 7.69 -4.01 1.62
N THR A 112 7.01 -4.29 2.72
CA THR A 112 7.57 -4.12 4.05
C THR A 112 8.38 -5.37 4.39
N ALA A 113 9.69 -5.22 4.54
CA ALA A 113 10.58 -6.26 5.03
C ALA A 113 10.70 -6.13 6.55
N PHE A 114 10.32 -7.18 7.28
CA PHE A 114 10.27 -7.16 8.74
C PHE A 114 11.44 -7.93 9.34
N SER A 115 12.34 -7.20 10.01
CA SER A 115 13.58 -7.74 10.58
C SER A 115 13.76 -7.31 12.05
N PRO A 116 14.86 -7.70 12.73
CA PRO A 116 15.17 -7.18 14.06
C PRO A 116 15.34 -5.65 14.10
N ASN A 117 15.68 -5.03 12.96
CA ASN A 117 15.84 -3.57 12.83
C ASN A 117 14.51 -2.85 12.58
N GLY A 118 13.38 -3.51 12.80
CA GLY A 118 12.05 -3.00 12.53
C GLY A 118 11.60 -3.24 11.09
N SER A 119 10.53 -2.54 10.70
CA SER A 119 9.97 -2.60 9.36
C SER A 119 10.70 -1.64 8.44
N ARG A 120 11.23 -2.13 7.32
CA ARG A 120 11.88 -1.31 6.29
C ARG A 120 11.22 -1.55 4.94
N ILE A 121 11.36 -0.59 4.02
CA ILE A 121 10.88 -0.78 2.65
C ILE A 121 11.95 -1.51 1.86
N ALA A 122 11.55 -2.59 1.20
CA ALA A 122 12.36 -3.30 0.22
C ALA A 122 11.68 -3.27 -1.15
N MET A 123 12.46 -3.50 -2.20
CA MET A 123 11.97 -3.52 -3.56
C MET A 123 12.38 -4.80 -4.29
N ALA A 124 11.52 -5.23 -5.21
CA ALA A 124 11.80 -6.30 -6.16
C ALA A 124 11.27 -5.90 -7.54
N GLN A 125 11.82 -6.49 -8.60
CA GLN A 125 11.37 -6.27 -9.97
C GLN A 125 11.04 -7.56 -10.68
N SER A 126 10.13 -7.47 -11.66
CA SER A 126 9.75 -8.58 -12.52
C SER A 126 9.46 -8.13 -13.95
N ASN A 127 9.68 -9.03 -14.91
CA ASN A 127 9.29 -8.88 -16.31
C ASN A 127 7.93 -9.51 -16.62
N ASP A 128 7.47 -10.44 -15.79
CA ASP A 128 6.37 -11.34 -16.11
C ASP A 128 5.39 -11.58 -14.95
N LEU A 129 5.63 -11.00 -13.76
CA LEU A 129 4.89 -11.18 -12.50
C LEU A 129 5.13 -12.51 -11.76
N PHE A 130 5.82 -13.47 -12.37
CA PHE A 130 6.06 -14.79 -11.80
C PHE A 130 7.47 -14.95 -11.25
N HIS A 131 8.46 -14.29 -11.87
CA HIS A 131 9.85 -14.33 -11.46
C HIS A 131 10.27 -12.97 -10.92
N TRP A 132 10.74 -12.94 -9.67
CA TRP A 132 11.09 -11.72 -8.96
C TRP A 132 12.57 -11.66 -8.62
N GLU A 133 13.21 -10.54 -8.97
CA GLU A 133 14.57 -10.20 -8.55
C GLU A 133 14.50 -9.18 -7.41
N ARG A 134 15.11 -9.49 -6.26
CA ARG A 134 15.22 -8.53 -5.15
C ARG A 134 16.22 -7.43 -5.49
N LEU A 135 15.78 -6.18 -5.33
CA LEU A 135 16.60 -4.99 -5.48
C LEU A 135 17.18 -4.52 -4.13
N GLY A 136 16.78 -5.12 -3.01
CA GLY A 136 17.28 -4.79 -1.69
C GLY A 136 16.42 -3.78 -0.94
N LEU A 137 16.97 -3.29 0.17
CA LEU A 137 16.34 -2.21 0.94
C LEU A 137 16.37 -0.91 0.14
N VAL A 138 15.31 -0.12 0.30
CA VAL A 138 15.28 1.27 -0.18
C VAL A 138 16.14 2.11 0.74
N HIS A 139 17.01 2.92 0.14
CA HIS A 139 17.83 3.89 0.83
C HIS A 139 17.29 5.30 0.60
N TYR A 140 17.28 6.08 1.66
CA TYR A 140 16.79 7.46 1.64
C TYR A 140 17.91 8.38 2.12
N LYS A 141 18.18 9.46 1.37
CA LYS A 141 19.06 10.51 1.89
C LYS A 141 18.42 11.15 3.12
N PRO A 142 19.23 11.57 4.12
CA PRO A 142 18.70 12.32 5.24
C PRO A 142 17.96 13.58 4.78
N TYR A 143 16.88 13.92 5.47
CA TYR A 143 16.11 15.14 5.23
C TYR A 143 15.98 15.90 6.56
N GLU A 144 16.47 17.14 6.59
CA GLU A 144 16.56 17.94 7.82
C GLU A 144 17.26 17.17 8.95
N ASN A 145 16.55 16.84 10.04
CA ASN A 145 17.03 16.06 11.18
C ASN A 145 16.60 14.58 11.14
N ILE A 146 16.01 14.12 10.03
CA ILE A 146 15.48 12.78 9.85
C ILE A 146 16.48 11.93 9.08
N ASP A 147 16.94 10.84 9.71
CA ASP A 147 17.63 9.74 9.05
C ASP A 147 16.64 8.61 8.76
N PHE A 148 16.05 8.63 7.58
CA PHE A 148 15.04 7.66 7.15
C PHE A 148 15.55 6.22 7.13
N ASP A 149 16.85 6.00 6.95
CA ASP A 149 17.43 4.65 6.92
C ASP A 149 17.50 4.02 8.31
N ASN A 150 17.37 4.82 9.38
CA ASN A 150 17.35 4.36 10.76
C ASN A 150 15.97 4.48 11.41
N VAL A 151 14.92 4.69 10.60
CA VAL A 151 13.53 4.78 11.05
C VAL A 151 12.70 3.69 10.38
N SER A 152 11.77 3.10 11.14
CA SER A 152 10.82 2.14 10.57
C SER A 152 9.98 2.80 9.48
N ASN A 153 9.65 2.10 8.41
CA ASN A 153 8.93 2.65 7.27
C ASN A 153 8.00 1.57 6.70
N LYS A 154 6.79 1.97 6.30
CA LYS A 154 5.73 1.09 5.80
C LYS A 154 4.96 1.74 4.66
N ASP A 155 4.01 0.99 4.09
CA ASP A 155 3.01 1.54 3.15
C ASP A 155 3.63 2.20 1.94
N ALA A 156 4.66 1.57 1.36
CA ALA A 156 5.31 2.09 0.18
C ALA A 156 4.59 1.66 -1.10
N CYS A 157 4.43 2.59 -2.05
CA CYS A 157 4.06 2.32 -3.43
C CYS A 157 4.70 3.35 -4.37
N VAL A 158 4.95 2.97 -5.63
CA VAL A 158 5.57 3.86 -6.61
C VAL A 158 4.56 4.33 -7.66
N PHE A 159 4.83 5.47 -8.26
CA PHE A 159 4.05 5.96 -9.40
C PHE A 159 4.36 5.13 -10.66
N PRO A 160 3.39 4.92 -11.57
CA PRO A 160 3.59 4.12 -12.79
C PRO A 160 4.44 4.81 -13.86
N MET A 161 4.77 6.09 -13.68
CA MET A 161 5.62 6.87 -14.56
C MET A 161 6.45 7.86 -13.77
N GLN A 162 7.47 8.45 -14.41
CA GLN A 162 8.18 9.57 -13.82
C GLN A 162 7.22 10.75 -13.65
N ILE A 163 7.25 11.40 -12.49
CA ILE A 163 6.44 12.55 -12.12
C ILE A 163 7.34 13.79 -11.93
N PRO A 164 6.80 15.02 -12.05
CA PRO A 164 7.57 16.24 -11.80
C PRO A 164 8.15 16.26 -10.37
N SER A 165 9.46 16.50 -10.24
CA SER A 165 10.12 16.67 -8.95
C SER A 165 10.20 18.16 -8.56
N PRO A 166 10.40 18.48 -7.26
CA PRO A 166 10.64 19.84 -6.80
C PRO A 166 11.86 20.54 -7.42
N HIS A 167 12.73 19.79 -8.10
CA HIS A 167 13.98 20.27 -8.68
C HIS A 167 13.89 20.44 -10.22
N GLY A 168 12.68 20.44 -10.78
CA GLY A 168 12.45 20.79 -12.19
C GLY A 168 12.78 19.70 -13.21
N HIS A 169 13.00 18.46 -12.77
CA HIS A 169 13.15 17.29 -13.63
C HIS A 169 12.12 16.23 -13.27
N ARG A 170 11.93 15.22 -14.13
CA ARG A 170 11.03 14.09 -13.84
C ARG A 170 11.80 12.97 -13.15
N ALA A 171 11.20 12.34 -12.15
CA ALA A 171 11.80 11.27 -11.36
C ALA A 171 10.74 10.25 -10.96
N LEU A 172 11.14 9.05 -10.56
CA LEU A 172 10.21 8.09 -9.98
C LEU A 172 9.78 8.57 -8.59
N GLY A 173 8.48 8.75 -8.39
CA GLY A 173 7.90 9.04 -7.09
C GLY A 173 7.59 7.77 -6.30
N MET A 174 7.80 7.81 -5.00
CA MET A 174 7.35 6.81 -4.04
C MET A 174 6.54 7.49 -2.93
N LEU A 175 5.32 7.02 -2.71
CA LEU A 175 4.59 7.26 -1.47
C LEU A 175 5.08 6.26 -0.43
N HIS A 176 5.27 6.70 0.81
CA HIS A 176 5.62 5.82 1.93
C HIS A 176 5.26 6.47 3.27
N ARG A 177 5.32 5.71 4.36
CA ARG A 177 5.05 6.20 5.72
C ARG A 177 6.20 5.87 6.66
N PRO A 178 7.10 6.83 6.94
CA PRO A 178 8.01 6.77 8.07
C PRO A 178 7.25 6.68 9.40
N LEU A 179 7.71 5.80 10.29
CA LEU A 179 7.21 5.59 11.65
C LEU A 179 8.22 6.22 12.61
N PHE A 180 8.17 7.54 12.78
CA PHE A 180 9.13 8.27 13.61
C PHE A 180 9.14 7.76 15.06
N PRO A 181 10.31 7.58 15.70
CA PRO A 181 10.39 7.17 17.10
C PRO A 181 9.56 8.08 18.02
N GLY A 182 8.79 7.49 18.94
CA GLY A 182 7.86 8.22 19.81
C GLY A 182 6.49 8.47 19.20
N THR A 183 6.21 7.96 17.99
CA THR A 183 4.88 8.09 17.36
C THR A 183 4.01 6.83 17.47
N SER A 184 4.62 5.66 17.71
CA SER A 184 3.86 4.44 18.00
C SER A 184 3.12 4.53 19.34
N PRO A 185 2.01 3.80 19.53
CA PRO A 185 1.33 3.72 20.82
C PRO A 185 2.27 3.30 21.96
N GLU A 186 3.18 2.36 21.70
CA GLU A 186 4.11 1.81 22.69
C GLU A 186 5.21 2.82 23.10
N GLU A 187 5.72 3.62 22.15
CA GLU A 187 6.82 4.57 22.40
C GLU A 187 6.34 5.89 23.02
N LYS A 188 5.10 6.32 22.73
CA LYS A 188 4.46 7.51 23.35
C LYS A 188 4.36 7.40 24.87
N ALA A 189 4.30 6.18 25.40
CA ALA A 189 4.29 5.92 26.84
C ALA A 189 5.69 6.05 27.49
N ALA A 190 6.77 5.98 26.72
CA ALA A 190 8.12 5.78 27.22
C ALA A 190 9.02 7.04 27.22
N HIS A 191 8.91 7.95 26.25
CA HIS A 191 9.85 9.08 26.13
C HIS A 191 9.25 10.40 25.56
N PRO A 192 9.63 11.57 26.11
CA PRO A 192 9.32 12.87 25.51
C PRO A 192 10.38 13.26 24.44
N TRP A 193 10.02 13.18 23.16
CA TRP A 193 10.85 13.57 22.00
C TRP A 193 10.29 14.81 21.25
N ASP A 194 11.11 15.36 20.36
CA ASP A 194 10.98 16.65 19.65
C ASP A 194 9.59 16.92 19.03
N LYS A 195 9.01 18.07 19.38
CA LYS A 195 7.68 18.52 18.95
C LYS A 195 7.57 18.71 17.44
N ALA A 196 8.64 19.10 16.74
CA ALA A 196 8.56 19.35 15.30
C ALA A 196 8.32 18.05 14.50
N VAL A 197 8.89 16.93 14.94
CA VAL A 197 8.65 15.60 14.35
C VAL A 197 7.29 15.04 14.76
N GLN A 198 6.77 15.42 15.93
CA GLN A 198 5.39 15.09 16.33
C GLN A 198 4.33 15.74 15.42
N GLU A 199 4.61 16.90 14.81
CA GLU A 199 3.70 17.53 13.85
C GLU A 199 3.47 16.67 12.59
N HIS A 200 4.45 15.84 12.24
CA HIS A 200 4.41 14.92 11.10
C HIS A 200 3.96 13.49 11.45
N LYS A 201 3.21 13.29 12.56
CA LYS A 201 2.55 12.01 13.00
C LYS A 201 2.49 10.98 11.87
N GLU A 202 2.95 9.74 12.01
CA GLU A 202 2.81 8.64 10.99
C GLU A 202 2.01 9.04 9.72
N SER A 203 2.69 9.72 8.80
CA SER A 203 2.12 10.52 7.70
C SER A 203 2.57 10.02 6.34
N ILE A 204 1.87 10.40 5.27
CA ILE A 204 2.26 10.03 3.91
C ILE A 204 3.34 11.00 3.43
N TRP A 205 4.49 10.46 3.07
CA TRP A 205 5.60 11.17 2.45
C TRP A 205 5.70 10.83 0.97
N LEU A 206 6.16 11.80 0.17
CA LEU A 206 6.51 11.60 -1.22
C LEU A 206 8.03 11.80 -1.38
N SER A 207 8.67 10.75 -1.88
CA SER A 207 10.11 10.70 -2.11
C SER A 207 10.42 10.46 -3.58
N TYR A 208 11.54 11.00 -4.07
CA TYR A 208 11.96 10.86 -5.48
C TYR A 208 13.28 10.12 -5.64
N CYS A 209 13.31 9.22 -6.62
CA CYS A 209 14.50 8.53 -7.11
C CYS A 209 14.68 8.85 -8.59
N HIS A 210 15.89 9.23 -8.97
CA HIS A 210 16.25 9.38 -10.38
C HIS A 210 16.31 8.01 -11.04
N ILE A 211 15.72 7.90 -12.23
CA ILE A 211 15.80 6.70 -13.06
C ILE A 211 16.33 7.07 -14.44
N HIS A 212 17.04 6.13 -15.06
CA HIS A 212 17.60 6.25 -16.40
C HIS A 212 16.95 5.24 -17.35
N PRO A 213 15.75 5.53 -17.90
CA PRO A 213 15.04 4.65 -18.84
C PRO A 213 15.91 4.20 -20.01
N GLU A 214 16.83 5.06 -20.48
CA GLU A 214 17.75 4.74 -21.56
C GLU A 214 18.77 3.62 -21.23
N LYS A 215 18.90 3.24 -19.96
CA LYS A 215 19.82 2.22 -19.46
C LYS A 215 19.12 0.91 -19.05
N GLN A 216 17.83 0.73 -19.38
CA GLN A 216 16.92 -0.41 -19.12
C GLN A 216 17.53 -1.81 -18.84
N ALA A 217 18.60 -2.20 -19.55
CA ALA A 217 19.24 -3.53 -19.41
C ALA A 217 20.44 -3.57 -18.43
N SER A 218 20.95 -2.42 -18.00
CA SER A 218 22.20 -2.27 -17.25
C SER A 218 22.06 -1.46 -15.95
N GLU A 219 20.91 -0.81 -15.74
CA GLU A 219 20.66 -0.04 -14.54
C GLU A 219 20.50 -0.98 -13.33
N LYS A 220 21.59 -1.12 -12.57
CA LYS A 220 21.55 -1.78 -11.26
C LYS A 220 20.92 -0.83 -10.27
N TRP A 221 19.62 -0.99 -10.07
CA TRP A 221 18.78 -0.25 -9.13
C TRP A 221 18.97 -0.69 -7.67
N ASN A 222 20.18 -1.15 -7.32
CA ASN A 222 20.50 -1.72 -6.02
C ASN A 222 21.76 -1.06 -5.42
N PRO A 223 21.60 -0.27 -4.33
CA PRO A 223 20.32 0.07 -3.70
C PRO A 223 19.50 1.09 -4.50
N ALA A 224 18.16 1.04 -4.36
CA ALA A 224 17.29 2.10 -4.84
C ALA A 224 17.44 3.32 -3.92
N GLU A 225 18.04 4.39 -4.42
CA GLU A 225 18.38 5.59 -3.63
C GLU A 225 17.41 6.74 -3.92
N PHE A 226 16.62 7.10 -2.91
CA PHE A 226 15.72 8.25 -2.94
C PHE A 226 16.41 9.45 -2.30
N THR A 227 16.43 10.59 -2.99
CA THR A 227 17.31 11.72 -2.63
C THR A 227 16.58 13.02 -2.32
N SER A 228 15.27 13.07 -2.55
CA SER A 228 14.43 14.24 -2.29
C SER A 228 13.14 13.78 -1.66
N HIS A 229 12.74 14.41 -0.56
CA HIS A 229 11.66 13.96 0.31
C HIS A 229 10.86 15.17 0.78
N ARG A 230 9.54 15.03 0.86
CA ARG A 230 8.69 16.02 1.52
C ARG A 230 7.41 15.36 2.02
N PRO A 231 6.86 15.77 3.18
CA PRO A 231 5.53 15.34 3.60
C PRO A 231 4.50 15.66 2.52
N LEU A 232 3.69 14.68 2.13
CA LEU A 232 2.58 14.88 1.20
C LEU A 232 1.31 15.22 1.97
N ALA A 233 0.97 14.39 2.96
CA ALA A 233 -0.24 14.55 3.74
C ALA A 233 -0.02 14.15 5.19
N VAL A 234 -0.64 14.89 6.10
CA VAL A 234 -0.74 14.57 7.53
C VAL A 234 -2.20 14.28 7.92
N PRO A 235 -2.47 13.61 9.05
CA PRO A 235 -3.82 13.49 9.61
C PRO A 235 -4.49 14.85 9.84
N VAL A 236 -5.66 15.09 9.24
CA VAL A 236 -6.42 16.35 9.41
C VAL A 236 -7.90 16.13 9.78
N PHE A 237 -8.48 14.98 9.45
CA PHE A 237 -9.87 14.65 9.79
C PHE A 237 -9.98 13.67 10.97
N ASP A 238 -11.14 13.66 11.64
CA ASP A 238 -11.33 12.85 12.86
C ASP A 238 -11.18 11.35 12.63
N TRP A 239 -11.63 10.83 11.47
CA TRP A 239 -11.58 9.41 11.14
C TRP A 239 -10.16 8.89 10.84
N GLU A 240 -9.21 9.80 10.66
CA GLU A 240 -7.81 9.53 10.30
C GLU A 240 -6.81 10.14 11.31
N LYS A 241 -7.31 10.62 12.45
CA LYS A 241 -6.60 11.49 13.41
C LYS A 241 -5.36 10.87 14.05
N VAL A 242 -5.30 9.54 14.16
CA VAL A 242 -4.18 8.80 14.77
C VAL A 242 -3.02 8.74 13.79
N LYS A 243 -3.28 8.23 12.57
CA LYS A 243 -2.28 8.08 11.50
C LYS A 243 -2.93 7.86 10.14
N ILE A 244 -2.15 8.09 9.09
CA ILE A 244 -2.52 7.77 7.70
C ILE A 244 -1.38 7.05 7.00
N GLY A 245 -1.66 6.24 6.00
CA GLY A 245 -0.63 5.64 5.15
C GLY A 245 -1.13 5.41 3.73
N SER A 246 -0.20 5.29 2.78
CA SER A 246 -0.58 5.05 1.40
C SER A 246 -1.18 3.64 1.27
N GLY A 247 -2.27 3.52 0.54
CA GLY A 247 -2.96 2.27 0.32
C GLY A 247 -2.57 1.66 -1.01
N THR A 248 -3.29 2.06 -2.05
CA THR A 248 -3.08 1.58 -3.42
C THR A 248 -1.97 2.35 -4.11
N PRO A 249 -1.31 1.77 -5.13
CA PRO A 249 -0.52 2.56 -6.08
C PRO A 249 -1.34 3.71 -6.69
N PRO A 250 -0.71 4.86 -7.00
CA PRO A 250 -1.37 5.93 -7.73
C PRO A 250 -1.72 5.51 -9.17
N VAL A 251 -2.93 5.85 -9.59
CA VAL A 251 -3.41 5.66 -10.97
C VAL A 251 -3.77 7.01 -11.58
N MET A 252 -3.43 7.21 -12.86
CA MET A 252 -3.79 8.44 -13.55
C MET A 252 -5.28 8.41 -13.90
N THR A 253 -5.97 9.51 -13.61
CA THR A 253 -7.40 9.70 -13.93
C THR A 253 -7.60 11.05 -14.61
N ARG A 254 -8.84 11.34 -15.04
CA ARG A 254 -9.21 12.68 -15.53
C ARG A 254 -9.08 13.80 -14.49
N PHE A 255 -8.92 13.46 -13.22
CA PHE A 255 -8.75 14.40 -12.11
C PHE A 255 -7.31 14.45 -11.58
N GLY A 256 -6.36 13.84 -12.31
CA GLY A 256 -4.98 13.68 -11.86
C GLY A 256 -4.73 12.32 -11.21
N TRP A 257 -3.70 12.23 -10.37
CA TRP A 257 -3.27 11.01 -9.71
C TRP A 257 -4.22 10.64 -8.57
N MET A 258 -4.99 9.57 -8.74
CA MET A 258 -5.83 9.02 -7.68
C MET A 258 -5.09 7.92 -6.93
N PHE A 259 -5.15 7.93 -5.60
CA PHE A 259 -4.80 6.76 -4.80
C PHE A 259 -5.72 6.66 -3.59
N LEU A 260 -6.00 5.43 -3.18
CA LEU A 260 -6.70 5.18 -1.92
C LEU A 260 -5.67 5.06 -0.81
N TYR A 261 -6.03 5.57 0.35
CA TYR A 261 -5.18 5.60 1.53
C TYR A 261 -5.98 5.13 2.74
N HIS A 262 -5.31 4.60 3.76
CA HIS A 262 -5.98 4.31 5.02
C HIS A 262 -5.78 5.44 6.02
N GLY A 263 -6.80 5.64 6.84
CA GLY A 263 -6.78 6.50 8.00
C GLY A 263 -7.23 5.73 9.23
N VAL A 264 -6.62 6.07 10.36
CA VAL A 264 -6.89 5.41 11.64
C VAL A 264 -7.44 6.42 12.62
N HIS A 265 -8.52 6.06 13.29
CA HIS A 265 -8.93 6.72 14.52
C HIS A 265 -9.07 5.73 15.65
N ALA A 266 -9.02 6.27 16.86
CA ALA A 266 -9.24 5.53 18.07
C ALA A 266 -10.69 5.71 18.54
N SER A 267 -11.28 4.61 19.00
CA SER A 267 -12.57 4.56 19.67
C SER A 267 -12.45 3.76 20.97
N GLY A 268 -13.47 3.78 21.82
CA GLY A 268 -13.45 3.13 23.13
C GLY A 268 -13.01 4.06 24.27
N THR A 269 -12.51 3.48 25.36
CA THR A 269 -12.06 4.23 26.54
C THR A 269 -10.53 4.35 26.55
N PRO A 270 -9.95 5.30 27.31
CA PRO A 270 -8.50 5.40 27.44
C PRO A 270 -7.83 4.11 27.95
N GLU A 271 -8.52 3.27 28.72
CA GLU A 271 -7.98 1.98 29.19
C GLU A 271 -8.12 0.84 28.18
N LYS A 272 -8.97 1.00 27.16
CA LYS A 272 -9.23 0.00 26.12
C LYS A 272 -9.51 0.69 24.78
N GLU A 273 -8.44 1.26 24.23
CA GLU A 273 -8.46 1.91 22.92
C GLU A 273 -8.58 0.86 21.81
N GLN A 274 -9.60 0.99 20.97
CA GLN A 274 -9.78 0.21 19.75
C GLN A 274 -9.43 1.08 18.56
N LEU A 275 -8.46 0.65 17.77
CA LEU A 275 -8.13 1.31 16.51
C LEU A 275 -9.10 0.84 15.42
N ILE A 276 -9.62 1.79 14.66
CA ILE A 276 -10.50 1.56 13.52
C ILE A 276 -9.79 2.05 12.27
N TYR A 277 -9.54 1.12 11.33
CA TYR A 277 -8.89 1.40 10.05
C TYR A 277 -9.95 1.53 8.96
N SER A 278 -9.98 2.70 8.33
CA SER A 278 -10.90 3.04 7.25
C SER A 278 -10.14 3.51 6.01
N ALA A 279 -10.79 3.48 4.84
CA ALA A 279 -10.21 3.97 3.59
C ALA A 279 -10.76 5.35 3.21
N GLY A 280 -9.88 6.21 2.71
CA GLY A 280 -10.20 7.44 1.99
C GLY A 280 -9.58 7.44 0.60
N VAL A 281 -9.74 8.55 -0.12
CA VAL A 281 -9.10 8.77 -1.42
C VAL A 281 -8.52 10.17 -1.50
N MET A 282 -7.39 10.30 -2.19
CA MET A 282 -6.79 11.56 -2.58
C MET A 282 -6.61 11.62 -4.10
N PHE A 283 -6.80 12.82 -4.65
CA PHE A 283 -6.43 13.16 -6.03
C PHE A 283 -5.35 14.23 -5.97
N LEU A 284 -4.19 13.92 -6.54
CA LEU A 284 -3.06 14.84 -6.67
C LEU A 284 -3.04 15.42 -8.09
N SER A 285 -2.60 16.66 -8.22
CA SER A 285 -2.36 17.26 -9.54
C SER A 285 -1.35 16.44 -10.35
N SER A 286 -1.61 16.31 -11.65
CA SER A 286 -0.68 15.69 -12.61
C SER A 286 0.62 16.50 -12.78
N ASP A 287 0.53 17.81 -12.60
CA ASP A 287 1.62 18.76 -12.88
C ASP A 287 2.47 19.02 -11.65
N ASN A 288 1.84 19.00 -10.48
CA ASN A 288 2.51 19.10 -9.19
C ASN A 288 1.89 18.11 -8.19
N PRO A 289 2.49 16.92 -8.01
CA PRO A 289 1.98 15.88 -7.12
C PRO A 289 1.83 16.29 -5.64
N TYR A 290 2.40 17.42 -5.21
CA TYR A 290 2.17 17.97 -3.87
C TYR A 290 0.85 18.75 -3.73
N ASP A 291 0.22 19.12 -4.84
CA ASP A 291 -1.07 19.80 -4.83
C ASP A 291 -2.19 18.75 -4.74
N ILE A 292 -2.72 18.57 -3.53
CA ILE A 292 -3.87 17.69 -3.28
C ILE A 292 -5.13 18.41 -3.76
N GLY A 293 -5.58 18.10 -4.98
CA GLY A 293 -6.78 18.67 -5.60
C GLY A 293 -8.07 18.20 -4.93
N PHE A 294 -8.08 16.99 -4.35
CA PHE A 294 -9.18 16.49 -3.54
C PHE A 294 -8.68 15.49 -2.49
N ARG A 295 -9.27 15.54 -1.29
CA ARG A 295 -9.11 14.52 -0.23
C ARG A 295 -10.47 14.29 0.41
N SER A 296 -10.88 13.03 0.53
CA SER A 296 -12.18 12.69 1.10
C SER A 296 -12.29 13.13 2.57
N PHE A 297 -13.26 14.00 2.87
CA PHE A 297 -13.53 14.48 4.24
C PHE A 297 -14.01 13.35 5.17
N GLU A 298 -14.82 12.43 4.64
CA GLU A 298 -15.27 11.21 5.30
C GLU A 298 -14.58 9.98 4.70
N PRO A 299 -14.50 8.84 5.42
CA PRO A 299 -14.05 7.59 4.82
C PRO A 299 -14.99 7.17 3.69
N ILE A 300 -14.41 6.67 2.59
CA ILE A 300 -15.14 6.10 1.46
C ILE A 300 -15.47 4.62 1.68
N LEU A 301 -14.78 3.97 2.61
CA LEU A 301 -15.06 2.63 3.13
C LEU A 301 -14.67 2.58 4.61
N THR A 302 -15.57 2.07 5.46
CA THR A 302 -15.35 1.88 6.90
C THR A 302 -15.78 0.46 7.27
N PRO A 303 -15.19 -0.20 8.27
CA PRO A 303 -15.58 -1.55 8.68
C PRO A 303 -17.05 -1.60 9.10
N THR A 304 -17.84 -2.41 8.39
CA THR A 304 -19.28 -2.58 8.66
C THR A 304 -19.72 -4.03 8.60
N LEU A 305 -19.09 -4.84 7.76
CA LEU A 305 -19.41 -6.26 7.64
C LEU A 305 -18.78 -7.07 8.78
N PRO A 306 -19.38 -8.21 9.19
CA PRO A 306 -18.79 -9.11 10.18
C PRO A 306 -17.34 -9.48 9.87
N GLU A 307 -17.04 -9.74 8.61
CA GLU A 307 -15.72 -10.09 8.08
C GLU A 307 -14.68 -8.98 8.22
N GLU A 308 -15.11 -7.72 8.33
CA GLU A 308 -14.25 -6.54 8.54
C GLU A 308 -14.09 -6.19 10.02
N LYS A 309 -14.98 -6.73 10.86
CA LYS A 309 -15.05 -6.47 12.31
C LYS A 309 -14.45 -7.59 13.15
N VAL A 310 -14.34 -8.80 12.60
CA VAL A 310 -13.87 -9.99 13.32
C VAL A 310 -12.74 -10.66 12.55
N GLY A 311 -11.58 -10.73 13.19
CA GLY A 311 -10.38 -11.35 12.65
C GLY A 311 -9.23 -11.22 13.65
N VAL A 312 -7.98 -11.26 13.17
CA VAL A 312 -6.79 -11.11 14.03
C VAL A 312 -6.76 -9.70 14.62
N ILE A 313 -7.04 -8.69 13.79
CA ILE A 313 -7.24 -7.30 14.21
C ILE A 313 -8.65 -6.90 13.80
N ALA A 314 -9.51 -6.63 14.79
CA ALA A 314 -10.88 -6.19 14.57
C ALA A 314 -10.95 -4.77 13.97
N ASP A 315 -12.07 -4.48 13.29
CA ASP A 315 -12.41 -3.17 12.73
C ASP A 315 -11.37 -2.63 11.73
N VAL A 316 -11.04 -3.45 10.72
CA VAL A 316 -10.07 -3.11 9.67
C VAL A 316 -10.65 -3.28 8.27
N VAL A 317 -10.57 -2.20 7.48
CA VAL A 317 -10.53 -2.24 6.02
C VAL A 317 -9.24 -1.58 5.54
N PHE A 318 -8.43 -2.29 4.76
CA PHE A 318 -7.09 -1.85 4.40
C PHE A 318 -6.85 -1.93 2.88
N PRO A 319 -7.03 -0.83 2.11
CA PRO A 319 -6.97 -0.87 0.65
C PRO A 319 -5.53 -0.90 0.16
N THR A 320 -5.13 -1.94 -0.57
CA THR A 320 -3.74 -2.10 -1.06
C THR A 320 -3.63 -2.34 -2.55
N GLY A 321 -4.71 -2.82 -3.16
CA GLY A 321 -4.77 -3.15 -4.58
C GLY A 321 -5.83 -2.35 -5.32
N ILE A 322 -5.54 -1.93 -6.54
CA ILE A 322 -6.50 -1.27 -7.43
C ILE A 322 -6.34 -1.78 -8.87
N ASP A 323 -7.44 -2.08 -9.52
CA ASP A 323 -7.51 -2.50 -10.92
C ASP A 323 -8.46 -1.60 -11.71
N GLN A 324 -7.98 -1.00 -12.79
CA GLN A 324 -8.81 -0.23 -13.71
C GLN A 324 -9.56 -1.17 -14.65
N ARG A 325 -10.89 -1.05 -14.70
CA ARG A 325 -11.78 -1.95 -15.45
C ARG A 325 -11.97 -1.55 -16.92
N ALA A 326 -10.89 -1.11 -17.55
CA ALA A 326 -10.85 -0.83 -18.99
C ALA A 326 -11.03 -2.10 -19.83
N ASP A 327 -10.70 -3.27 -19.27
CA ASP A 327 -10.89 -4.61 -19.87
C ASP A 327 -12.34 -4.89 -20.27
N ILE A 328 -13.30 -4.34 -19.52
CA ILE A 328 -14.75 -4.45 -19.80
C ILE A 328 -15.33 -3.14 -20.37
N GLY A 329 -14.49 -2.27 -20.94
CA GLY A 329 -14.92 -1.01 -21.53
C GLY A 329 -15.36 0.05 -20.52
N MET A 330 -14.92 -0.05 -19.25
CA MET A 330 -15.27 0.89 -18.18
C MET A 330 -14.02 1.54 -17.58
N PRO A 331 -13.36 2.48 -18.29
CA PRO A 331 -12.08 3.07 -17.85
C PRO A 331 -12.20 3.92 -16.56
N ASP A 332 -13.40 4.33 -16.21
CA ASP A 332 -13.70 5.11 -15.00
C ASP A 332 -14.16 4.26 -13.82
N ARG A 333 -14.12 2.93 -13.98
CA ARG A 333 -14.45 1.95 -12.96
C ARG A 333 -13.17 1.31 -12.46
N TYR A 334 -13.08 1.18 -11.14
CA TYR A 334 -11.94 0.57 -10.47
C TYR A 334 -12.43 -0.46 -9.47
N ASP A 335 -11.85 -1.66 -9.49
CA ASP A 335 -12.01 -2.63 -8.42
C ASP A 335 -10.84 -2.49 -7.45
N VAL A 336 -11.16 -2.31 -6.17
CA VAL A 336 -10.25 -2.10 -5.06
C VAL A 336 -10.24 -3.34 -4.20
N TYR A 337 -9.06 -3.92 -4.03
CA TYR A 337 -8.82 -5.11 -3.22
C TYR A 337 -8.24 -4.69 -1.89
N TYR A 338 -8.84 -5.16 -0.80
CA TYR A 338 -8.56 -4.66 0.54
C TYR A 338 -8.53 -5.79 1.58
N GLY A 339 -7.65 -5.66 2.57
CA GLY A 339 -7.65 -6.54 3.74
C GLY A 339 -8.86 -6.29 4.62
N MET A 340 -9.41 -7.35 5.18
CA MET A 340 -10.56 -7.35 6.11
C MET A 340 -10.13 -8.01 7.42
N ALA A 341 -10.16 -7.24 8.51
CA ALA A 341 -9.87 -7.66 9.88
C ALA A 341 -8.55 -8.45 10.07
N ASP A 342 -7.51 -8.15 9.28
CA ASP A 342 -6.26 -8.93 9.20
C ASP A 342 -6.50 -10.45 9.13
N ASN A 343 -7.44 -10.86 8.28
CA ASN A 343 -7.75 -12.28 8.11
C ASN A 343 -8.01 -12.69 6.66
N ARG A 344 -8.69 -11.86 5.89
CA ARG A 344 -9.15 -12.19 4.53
C ARG A 344 -9.12 -10.98 3.61
N ILE A 345 -9.45 -11.20 2.34
CA ILE A 345 -9.42 -10.16 1.30
C ILE A 345 -10.84 -9.94 0.78
N GLY A 346 -11.25 -8.68 0.79
CA GLY A 346 -12.45 -8.18 0.14
C GLY A 346 -12.16 -7.48 -1.18
N VAL A 347 -13.22 -7.29 -1.95
CA VAL A 347 -13.22 -6.44 -3.13
C VAL A 347 -14.38 -5.46 -3.07
N ALA A 348 -14.11 -4.21 -3.41
CA ALA A 348 -15.10 -3.15 -3.55
C ALA A 348 -14.87 -2.38 -4.85
N ARG A 349 -15.89 -1.69 -5.33
CA ARG A 349 -15.88 -0.97 -6.61
C ARG A 349 -16.02 0.52 -6.41
N LEU A 350 -15.20 1.27 -7.14
CA LEU A 350 -15.26 2.70 -7.28
C LEU A 350 -15.65 3.04 -8.73
N ASP A 351 -16.76 3.74 -8.91
CA ASP A 351 -17.08 4.39 -10.19
C ASP A 351 -16.77 5.88 -10.03
N LEU A 352 -15.86 6.43 -10.85
CA LEU A 352 -15.49 7.84 -10.76
C LEU A 352 -16.68 8.73 -11.17
N PRO A 353 -17.02 9.77 -10.38
CA PRO A 353 -18.09 10.70 -10.72
C PRO A 353 -17.69 11.62 -11.88
N GLN A 354 -18.65 12.22 -12.57
CA GLN A 354 -18.37 13.15 -13.68
C GLN A 354 -17.58 14.40 -13.24
N SER A 355 -17.71 14.82 -11.98
CA SER A 355 -17.03 15.98 -11.41
C SER A 355 -16.76 15.78 -9.91
N LEU A 356 -15.68 16.38 -9.40
CA LEU A 356 -15.34 16.36 -7.96
C LEU A 356 -15.95 17.54 -7.17
N GLU A 357 -16.49 18.57 -7.83
CA GLU A 357 -17.00 19.82 -7.20
C GLU A 357 -18.19 19.64 -6.24
N TRP A 358 -18.75 18.43 -6.14
CA TRP A 358 -19.95 18.12 -5.33
C TRP A 358 -19.68 17.12 -4.19
N LEU A 359 -18.41 16.90 -3.87
CA LEU A 359 -17.89 16.01 -2.81
C LEU A 359 -17.19 16.81 -1.73
#